data_AF-A0A7W1CDV5-F1
#
_entry.id   AF-A0A7W1CDV5-F1
#
_cell.length_a   1.000
_cell.length_b   1.000
_cell.length_c   1.000
_cell.angle_alpha   90.00
_cell.angle_beta   90.00
_cell.angle_gamma   90.00
#
_symmetry.space_group_name_H-M   'P 1'
#
loop_
_entity.id
_entity.type
_entity.pdbx_description
1 polymer ?
#
loop_
_entity_poly.entity_id
_entity_poly.type
_entity_poly.pdbx_seq_one_letter_code
_entity_poly.pdbx_strand_id
1 'polypeptide(L)'
;IITAVVRDILEAVPVTQREASLALGATKWETTTIVLANASSGIAGAIVLGLGRAIGETMAITMIIGNRPEISASLFDPGYTIASVIANEFTEATGDLYLSALIEIGLILFLVTFIVNGLAKLLILSVARQTAQAN
;
A
#
# COMPACT_ATOMS: atom_id res chain seq x y z
N ILE A 1 -8.58 2.15 -5.75
CA ILE A 1 -8.26 3.21 -4.76
C ILE A 1 -7.29 4.24 -5.33
N ILE A 2 -6.08 3.85 -5.77
CA ILE A 2 -5.06 4.78 -6.28
C ILE A 2 -5.61 5.75 -7.33
N THR A 3 -6.32 5.26 -8.36
CA THR A 3 -6.89 6.10 -9.42
C THR A 3 -7.87 7.17 -8.92
N ALA A 4 -8.69 6.84 -7.92
CA ALA A 4 -9.65 7.78 -7.35
C ALA A 4 -8.92 8.87 -6.55
N VAL A 5 -7.99 8.47 -5.69
CA VAL A 5 -7.20 9.43 -4.88
C VAL A 5 -6.34 10.33 -5.77
N VAL A 6 -5.72 9.78 -6.81
CA VAL A 6 -4.93 10.55 -7.79
C VAL A 6 -5.81 11.54 -8.56
N ARG A 7 -7.05 11.17 -8.90
CA ARG A 7 -8.01 12.11 -9.52
C ARG A 7 -8.29 13.30 -8.60
N ASP A 8 -8.60 13.05 -7.33
CA ASP A 8 -8.87 14.10 -6.35
C ASP A 8 -7.66 15.05 -6.19
N ILE A 9 -6.44 14.49 -6.17
CA ILE A 9 -5.20 15.27 -6.11
C ILE A 9 -5.03 16.16 -7.35
N LEU A 10 -5.31 15.63 -8.54
CA LEU A 10 -5.18 16.38 -9.80
C LEU A 10 -6.24 17.48 -9.96
N GLU A 11 -7.43 17.27 -9.39
CA GLU A 11 -8.51 18.27 -9.31
C GLU A 11 -8.21 19.38 -8.30
N ALA A 12 -7.43 19.08 -7.25
CA ALA A 12 -6.95 20.07 -6.29
C ALA A 12 -5.88 21.03 -6.85
N VAL A 13 -5.24 20.69 -7.98
CA VAL A 13 -4.26 21.58 -8.64
C VAL A 13 -4.98 22.82 -9.19
N PRO A 14 -4.56 24.05 -8.83
CA PRO A 14 -5.24 25.27 -9.24
C PRO A 14 -5.42 25.38 -10.76
N VAL A 15 -6.63 25.70 -11.20
CA VAL A 15 -6.94 25.92 -12.63
C VAL A 15 -6.11 27.07 -13.20
N THR A 16 -5.81 28.09 -12.39
CA THR A 16 -4.95 29.22 -12.77
C THR A 16 -3.56 28.79 -13.22
N GLN A 17 -2.99 27.72 -12.66
CA GLN A 17 -1.69 27.19 -13.09
C GLN A 17 -1.77 26.61 -14.51
N ARG A 18 -2.90 25.95 -14.84
CA ARG A 18 -3.15 25.36 -16.15
C ARG A 18 -3.33 26.45 -17.20
N GLU A 19 -4.14 27.47 -16.88
CA GLU A 19 -4.40 28.60 -17.77
C GLU A 19 -3.16 29.46 -18.00
N ALA A 20 -2.36 29.71 -16.97
CA ALA A 20 -1.10 30.45 -17.09
C ALA A 20 -0.10 29.72 -18.00
N SER A 21 0.05 28.41 -17.85
CA SER A 21 0.91 27.58 -18.71
C SER A 21 0.49 27.70 -20.19
N LEU A 22 -0.81 27.57 -20.47
CA LEU A 22 -1.33 27.72 -21.83
C LEU A 22 -1.18 29.16 -22.37
N ALA A 23 -1.37 30.18 -21.53
CA ALA A 23 -1.22 31.58 -21.91
C ALA A 23 0.22 31.96 -22.24
N LEU A 24 1.21 31.26 -21.66
CA LEU A 24 2.63 31.39 -21.99
C LEU A 24 3.01 30.65 -23.29
N GLY A 25 2.05 30.03 -23.98
CA GLY A 25 2.28 29.30 -25.23
C GLY A 25 2.68 27.85 -25.05
N ALA A 26 2.58 27.29 -23.83
CA ALA A 26 2.86 25.87 -23.61
C ALA A 26 1.81 24.98 -24.26
N THR A 27 2.24 23.81 -24.71
CA THR A 27 1.37 22.77 -25.25
C THR A 27 0.56 22.08 -24.15
N LYS A 28 -0.50 21.36 -24.54
CA LYS A 28 -1.30 20.54 -23.61
C LYS A 28 -0.45 19.49 -22.89
N TRP A 29 0.59 18.96 -23.56
CA TRP A 29 1.50 17.97 -23.00
C TRP A 29 2.41 18.57 -21.93
N GLU A 30 3.02 19.72 -22.22
CA GLU A 30 3.86 20.46 -21.26
C GLU A 30 3.04 20.89 -20.04
N THR A 31 1.84 21.41 -20.25
CA THR A 31 0.92 21.79 -19.16
C THR A 31 0.56 20.59 -18.28
N THR A 32 0.34 19.40 -18.88
CA THR A 32 0.08 18.17 -18.12
C THR A 32 1.29 17.75 -17.30
N THR A 33 2.50 17.86 -17.85
CA THR A 33 3.74 17.52 -17.15
C THR A 33 3.96 18.43 -15.94
N ILE A 34 3.67 19.73 -16.06
CA ILE A 34 3.76 20.69 -14.96
C ILE A 34 2.75 20.36 -13.85
N VAL A 35 1.50 20.03 -14.22
CA VAL A 35 0.46 19.62 -13.26
C VAL A 35 0.85 18.33 -12.54
N LEU A 36 1.40 17.34 -13.26
CA LEU A 36 1.88 16.09 -12.68
C LEU A 36 3.06 16.31 -11.72
N ALA A 37 3.97 17.22 -12.05
CA ALA A 37 5.09 17.57 -11.18
C ALA A 37 4.58 18.22 -9.87
N ASN A 38 3.60 19.12 -9.95
CA ASN A 38 2.97 19.73 -8.78
C ASN A 38 2.24 18.67 -7.90
N ALA A 39 1.49 17.78 -8.54
CA ALA A 39 0.76 16.70 -7.86
C ALA A 39 1.64 15.52 -7.39
N SER A 40 2.94 15.51 -7.69
CA SER A 40 3.82 14.35 -7.50
C SER A 40 3.89 13.85 -6.06
N SER A 41 3.92 14.76 -5.08
CA SER A 41 3.91 14.43 -3.65
C SER A 41 2.60 13.75 -3.23
N GLY A 42 1.46 14.22 -3.74
CA GLY A 42 0.16 13.60 -3.53
C GLY A 42 0.06 12.22 -4.18
N ILE A 43 0.55 12.07 -5.42
CA ILE A 43 0.55 10.80 -6.15
C ILE A 43 1.39 9.75 -5.39
N ALA A 44 2.56 10.14 -4.88
CA ALA A 44 3.37 9.26 -4.03
C ALA A 44 2.62 8.81 -2.78
N GLY A 45 1.88 9.72 -2.13
CA GLY A 45 1.00 9.39 -1.00
C GLY A 45 -0.12 8.42 -1.37
N ALA A 46 -0.76 8.62 -2.53
CA ALA A 46 -1.83 7.76 -3.04
C ALA A 46 -1.34 6.33 -3.34
N ILE A 47 -0.15 6.18 -3.91
CA ILE A 47 0.49 4.87 -4.17
C ILE A 47 0.68 4.12 -2.86
N VAL A 48 1.15 4.79 -1.82
CA VAL A 48 1.48 4.14 -0.55
C VAL A 48 0.22 3.77 0.22
N LEU A 49 -0.78 4.64 0.21
CA LEU A 49 -2.10 4.29 0.73
C LEU A 49 -2.68 3.07 0.00
N GLY A 50 -2.50 3.01 -1.32
CA GLY A 50 -2.90 1.86 -2.14
C GLY A 50 -2.14 0.58 -1.77
N LEU A 51 -0.82 0.65 -1.62
CA LEU A 51 0.03 -0.48 -1.24
C LEU A 51 -0.32 -1.01 0.16
N GLY A 52 -0.44 -0.13 1.15
CA GLY A 52 -0.84 -0.54 2.50
C GLY A 52 -2.20 -1.21 2.51
N ARG A 53 -3.12 -0.75 1.66
CA ARG A 53 -4.44 -1.35 1.51
C ARG A 53 -4.42 -2.69 0.78
N ALA A 54 -3.57 -2.84 -0.24
CA ALA A 54 -3.37 -4.11 -0.94
C ALA A 54 -2.75 -5.18 -0.04
N ILE A 55 -1.77 -4.81 0.80
CA ILE A 55 -1.22 -5.69 1.84
C ILE A 55 -2.32 -6.13 2.81
N GLY A 56 -3.27 -5.25 3.09
CA GLY A 56 -4.44 -5.52 3.92
C GLY A 56 -5.51 -6.42 3.28
N GLU A 57 -5.45 -6.72 1.98
CA GLU A 57 -6.32 -7.70 1.32
C GLU A 57 -5.87 -9.15 1.62
N THR A 58 -5.44 -9.41 2.85
CA THR A 58 -4.94 -10.72 3.34
C THR A 58 -5.94 -11.85 3.20
N MET A 59 -7.24 -11.53 3.14
CA MET A 59 -8.31 -12.49 2.85
C MET A 59 -8.25 -12.99 1.40
N ALA A 60 -7.94 -12.12 0.43
CA ALA A 60 -7.81 -12.53 -0.96
C ALA A 60 -6.61 -13.46 -1.16
N ILE A 61 -5.49 -13.15 -0.50
CA ILE A 61 -4.28 -14.00 -0.52
C ILE A 61 -4.58 -15.38 0.06
N THR A 62 -5.33 -15.43 1.17
CA THR A 62 -5.74 -16.69 1.80
C THR A 62 -6.59 -17.58 0.88
N MET A 63 -7.44 -16.99 0.05
CA MET A 63 -8.25 -17.76 -0.91
C MET A 63 -7.45 -18.33 -2.09
N ILE A 64 -6.25 -17.80 -2.37
CA ILE A 64 -5.47 -18.14 -3.58
C ILE A 64 -4.23 -19.00 -3.26
N ILE A 65 -3.68 -18.91 -2.04
CA ILE A 65 -2.39 -19.52 -1.68
C ILE A 65 -2.40 -21.07 -1.68
N GLY A 66 -3.59 -21.68 -1.67
CA GLY A 66 -3.81 -23.13 -1.77
C GLY A 66 -3.87 -23.90 -0.45
N ASN A 67 -3.61 -23.26 0.69
CA ASN A 67 -3.89 -23.75 2.05
C ASN A 67 -3.30 -25.14 2.37
N ARG A 68 -2.04 -25.40 2.03
CA ARG A 68 -1.37 -26.66 2.39
C ARG A 68 -0.41 -26.43 3.56
N PRO A 69 -0.64 -27.06 4.73
CA PRO A 69 0.23 -26.91 5.90
C PRO A 69 1.58 -27.64 5.80
N GLU A 70 1.96 -28.10 4.60
CA GLU A 70 3.25 -28.76 4.35
C GLU A 70 4.31 -27.72 4.01
N ILE A 71 5.45 -27.77 4.73
CA ILE A 71 6.57 -26.87 4.46
C ILE A 71 7.36 -27.46 3.28
N SER A 72 7.13 -26.91 2.08
CA SER A 72 7.98 -27.18 0.92
C SER A 72 9.01 -26.07 0.72
N ALA A 73 10.22 -26.45 0.31
CA ALA A 73 11.28 -25.51 -0.07
C ALA A 73 11.11 -24.96 -1.51
N SER A 74 10.10 -25.44 -2.25
CA SER A 74 9.80 -25.00 -3.61
C SER A 74 8.99 -23.71 -3.63
N LEU A 75 9.43 -22.73 -4.41
CA LEU A 75 8.71 -21.46 -4.64
C LEU A 75 7.39 -21.61 -5.39
N PHE A 76 7.15 -22.77 -6.02
CA PHE A 76 5.95 -23.05 -6.81
C PHE A 76 4.91 -23.87 -6.04
N ASP A 77 5.23 -24.34 -4.84
CA ASP A 77 4.31 -25.15 -4.07
C ASP A 77 3.31 -24.27 -3.30
N PRO A 78 2.07 -24.75 -3.11
CA PRO A 78 1.07 -24.05 -2.30
C PRO A 78 1.59 -23.80 -0.90
N GLY A 79 1.39 -22.58 -0.39
CA GLY A 79 1.86 -22.17 0.93
C GLY A 79 0.75 -22.17 1.99
N TYR A 80 1.17 -22.00 3.25
CA TYR A 80 0.27 -21.68 4.34
C TYR A 80 0.74 -20.41 5.05
N THR A 81 0.06 -19.29 4.78
CA THR A 81 0.48 -17.99 5.34
C THR A 81 -0.05 -17.80 6.76
N ILE A 82 0.61 -16.94 7.54
CA ILE A 82 0.17 -16.58 8.90
C ILE A 82 -1.28 -16.07 8.90
N ALA A 83 -1.68 -15.28 7.90
CA ALA A 83 -3.06 -14.80 7.77
C ALA A 83 -4.05 -15.95 7.48
N SER A 84 -3.64 -16.94 6.70
CA SER A 84 -4.43 -18.13 6.39
C SER A 84 -4.58 -19.05 7.59
N VAL A 85 -3.53 -19.22 8.40
CA VAL A 85 -3.56 -19.95 9.67
C VAL A 85 -4.60 -19.33 10.60
N ILE A 86 -4.54 -18.00 10.79
CA ILE A 86 -5.52 -17.30 11.63
C ILE A 86 -6.93 -17.46 11.05
N ALA A 87 -7.13 -17.28 9.75
CA ALA A 87 -8.46 -17.34 9.15
C ALA A 87 -9.12 -18.73 9.27
N ASN A 88 -8.35 -19.80 9.09
CA ASN A 88 -8.88 -21.17 9.07
C ASN A 88 -8.96 -21.77 10.48
N GLU A 89 -7.92 -21.59 11.30
CA GLU A 89 -7.80 -22.27 12.60
C GLU A 89 -8.50 -21.52 13.74
N PHE A 90 -8.81 -20.23 13.59
CA PHE A 90 -9.43 -19.44 14.66
C PHE A 90 -10.84 -19.91 15.02
N THR A 91 -11.56 -20.50 14.06
CA THR A 91 -12.91 -21.02 14.28
C THR A 91 -12.89 -22.45 14.85
N GLU A 92 -11.83 -23.21 14.55
CA GLU A 92 -11.64 -24.60 14.97
C GLU A 92 -10.96 -24.71 16.37
N ALA A 93 -10.41 -23.60 16.87
CA ALA A 93 -9.67 -23.53 18.13
C ALA A 93 -10.56 -23.70 19.36
N THR A 94 -10.73 -24.95 19.81
CA THR A 94 -11.57 -25.30 20.97
C THR A 94 -10.84 -25.29 22.32
N GLY A 95 -9.49 -25.16 22.34
CA GLY A 95 -8.69 -25.15 23.57
C GLY A 95 -8.02 -23.81 23.89
N ASP A 96 -7.96 -23.43 25.17
CA ASP A 96 -7.39 -22.15 25.66
C ASP A 96 -5.93 -21.92 25.18
N LEU A 97 -5.13 -22.99 25.13
CA LEU A 97 -3.74 -22.92 24.68
C LEU A 97 -3.64 -22.61 23.17
N TYR A 98 -4.52 -23.20 22.35
CA TYR A 98 -4.50 -23.02 20.91
C TYR A 98 -4.99 -21.62 20.53
N LEU A 99 -6.05 -21.14 21.19
CA LEU A 99 -6.53 -19.77 21.05
C LEU A 99 -5.44 -18.76 21.43
N SER A 100 -4.75 -18.98 22.55
CA SER A 100 -3.64 -18.12 23.00
C SER A 100 -2.51 -18.06 21.98
N ALA A 101 -2.14 -19.19 21.38
CA ALA A 101 -1.12 -19.25 20.33
C ALA A 101 -1.54 -18.50 19.04
N LEU A 102 -2.81 -18.60 18.63
CA LEU A 102 -3.32 -17.85 17.49
C LEU A 102 -3.31 -16.33 17.73
N ILE A 103 -3.63 -15.89 18.94
CA ILE A 103 -3.56 -14.48 19.34
C ILE A 103 -2.12 -13.98 19.33
N GLU A 104 -1.16 -14.78 19.80
CA GLU A 104 0.27 -14.46 19.74
C GLU A 104 0.76 -14.30 18.30
N ILE A 105 0.40 -15.23 17.41
CA ILE A 105 0.74 -15.16 15.99
C ILE A 105 0.06 -13.96 15.32
N GLY A 106 -1.17 -13.61 15.71
CA GLY A 106 -1.86 -12.39 15.28
C GLY A 106 -1.12 -11.12 15.71
N LEU A 107 -0.57 -11.09 16.92
CA LEU A 107 0.26 -9.99 17.42
C LEU A 107 1.56 -9.87 16.60
N ILE A 108 2.21 -10.99 16.29
CA ILE A 108 3.41 -10.99 15.42
C ILE A 108 3.07 -10.43 14.04
N LEU A 109 1.98 -10.89 13.42
CA LEU A 109 1.53 -10.40 12.12
C LEU A 109 1.23 -8.89 12.15
N PHE A 110 0.59 -8.42 13.23
CA PHE A 110 0.35 -7.00 13.46
C PHE A 110 1.66 -6.20 13.54
N LEU A 111 2.64 -6.67 14.33
CA LEU A 111 3.94 -6.02 14.46
C LEU A 111 4.70 -5.96 13.13
N VAL A 112 4.71 -7.06 12.37
CA VAL A 112 5.33 -7.10 11.04
C VAL A 112 4.64 -6.07 10.12
N THR A 113 3.31 -6.07 10.09
CA THR A 113 2.54 -5.12 9.28
C THR A 113 2.82 -3.68 9.69
N PHE A 114 2.87 -3.40 10.99
CA PHE A 114 3.16 -2.09 11.54
C PHE A 114 4.56 -1.60 11.16
N ILE A 115 5.57 -2.45 11.28
CA ILE A 115 6.95 -2.12 10.92
C ILE A 115 7.05 -1.85 9.42
N VAL A 116 6.50 -2.72 8.58
CA VAL A 116 6.55 -2.55 7.11
C VAL A 116 5.84 -1.27 6.68
N ASN A 117 4.64 -1.00 7.21
CA ASN A 117 3.91 0.23 6.90
C ASN A 117 4.63 1.48 7.45
N GLY A 118 5.25 1.38 8.63
CA GLY A 118 6.05 2.44 9.22
C GLY A 118 7.27 2.79 8.35
N LEU A 119 8.02 1.78 7.90
CA LEU A 119 9.17 1.95 7.00
C LEU A 119 8.76 2.53 5.64
N ALA A 120 7.66 2.04 5.06
CA ALA A 120 7.11 2.59 3.83
C ALA A 120 6.79 4.08 4.01
N LYS A 121 6.11 4.45 5.10
CA LYS A 121 5.79 5.84 5.43
C LYS A 121 7.04 6.71 5.59
N LEU A 122 8.05 6.21 6.29
CA LEU A 122 9.31 6.93 6.52
C LEU A 122 10.10 7.16 5.21
N LEU A 123 10.14 6.17 4.31
CA LEU A 123 10.79 6.29 3.00
C LEU A 123 10.15 7.40 2.14
N ILE A 124 8.83 7.55 2.17
CA ILE A 124 8.18 8.62 1.38
C ILE A 124 8.45 9.97 2.01
N LEU A 125 8.43 10.06 3.34
CA LEU A 125 8.72 11.31 4.04
C LEU A 125 10.16 11.76 3.79
N SER A 126 11.12 10.83 3.65
CA SER A 126 12.49 11.18 3.28
C SER A 126 12.59 11.62 1.81
N VAL A 127 11.93 10.93 0.89
CA VAL A 127 11.89 11.32 -0.54
C VAL A 127 11.20 12.67 -0.73
N ALA A 128 10.06 12.91 -0.07
CA ALA A 128 9.34 14.19 -0.15
C ALA A 128 10.17 15.37 0.41
N ARG A 129 11.01 15.13 1.42
CA ARG A 129 11.95 16.14 1.95
C ARG A 129 13.08 16.45 0.96
N GLN A 130 13.55 15.47 0.20
CA GLN A 130 14.59 15.68 -0.82
C GLN A 130 14.08 16.50 -2.00
N THR A 131 12.84 16.29 -2.46
CA THR A 131 12.24 17.11 -3.53
C THR A 131 11.99 18.55 -3.09
N ALA A 132 11.73 18.80 -1.79
CA ALA A 132 11.58 20.15 -1.25
C ALA A 132 12.90 20.90 -1.03
N GLN A 133 14.04 20.19 -0.94
CA GLN A 133 15.38 20.80 -0.84
C GLN A 133 16.07 20.99 -2.20
N ALA A 134 15.56 20.34 -3.26
CA ALA A 134 16.11 20.41 -4.61
C ALA A 134 15.50 21.53 -5.49
N ASN A 135 14.52 22.28 -4.97
CA ASN A 135 13.89 23.44 -5.62
C ASN A 135 14.22 24.74 -4.90
#